data_AF-A0A6L7SU99-F1
#
_entry.id   AF-A0A6L7SU99-F1
#
_cell.length_a   1.000
_cell.length_b   1.000
_cell.length_c   1.000
_cell.angle_alpha   90.00
_cell.angle_beta   90.00
_cell.angle_gamma   90.00
#
_symmetry.space_group_name_H-M   'P 1'
#
loop_
_entity.id
_entity.type
_entity.pdbx_description
1 polymer ?
#
loop_
_entity_poly.entity_id
_entity_poly.type
_entity_poly.pdbx_seq_one_letter_code
_entity_poly.pdbx_strand_id
1 'polypeptide(L)' 'MSATKKTLKIIIMKQQYSVSCEEEKVENLISAGHYLDRKMQDISEGGKVLGTDRCAILAGLRIS' A
#
# COMPACT_ATOMS: atom_id res chain seq x y z
N MET A 1 18.42 8.89 20.64
CA MET A 1 18.43 8.02 19.46
C MET A 1 17.64 8.72 18.37
N SER A 2 18.30 9.39 17.43
CA SER A 2 17.64 10.19 16.40
C SER A 2 17.16 9.28 15.27
N ALA A 3 15.86 9.05 15.19
CA ALA A 3 15.28 8.26 14.11
C ALA A 3 15.44 9.01 12.78
N THR A 4 16.36 8.54 11.92
CA THR A 4 16.56 9.08 10.58
C THR A 4 15.36 8.71 9.72
N LYS A 5 14.48 9.69 9.44
CA LYS A 5 13.31 9.50 8.58
C LYS A 5 13.75 9.60 7.12
N LYS A 6 13.47 8.56 6.34
CA LYS A 6 13.67 8.52 4.89
C LYS A 6 12.33 8.61 4.18
N THR A 7 12.28 9.39 3.10
CA THR A 7 11.12 9.41 2.21
C THR A 7 11.27 8.28 1.19
N LEU A 8 10.38 7.30 1.26
CA LEU A 8 10.31 6.19 0.32
C LEU A 8 9.23 6.48 -0.72
N LYS A 9 9.50 6.06 -1.96
CA LYS A 9 8.50 6.04 -3.03
C LYS A 9 8.05 4.61 -3.25
N ILE A 10 6.76 4.36 -3.10
CA ILE A 10 6.13 3.06 -3.36
C ILE A 10 5.08 3.23 -4.45
N ILE A 11 4.84 2.17 -5.22
CA ILE A 11 3.83 2.17 -6.30
C ILE A 11 2.76 1.16 -5.91
N ILE A 12 1.51 1.60 -5.90
CA ILE A 12 0.34 0.78 -5.58
C ILE A 12 -0.71 1.06 -6.65
N MET A 13 -1.25 0.02 -7.29
CA MET A 13 -2.25 0.13 -8.36
C MET A 13 -1.84 1.09 -9.49
N LYS A 14 -0.55 1.05 -9.88
CA LYS A 14 0.09 1.95 -10.88
C LYS A 14 0.19 3.42 -10.47
N GLN A 15 -0.12 3.75 -9.21
CA GLN A 15 -0.02 5.09 -8.67
C GLN A 15 1.15 5.19 -7.69
N GLN A 16 1.94 6.26 -7.79
CA GLN A 16 3.11 6.47 -6.95
C GLN A 16 2.74 7.24 -5.68
N TYR A 17 3.21 6.75 -4.54
CA TYR A 17 3.02 7.35 -3.22
C TYR A 17 4.37 7.61 -2.56
N SER A 18 4.52 8.78 -1.94
CA SER A 18 5.70 9.13 -1.16
C SER A 18 5.36 9.04 0.32
N VAL A 19 6.02 8.15 1.06
CA VAL A 19 5.78 7.91 2.48
C VAL A 19 7.06 8.15 3.27
N SER A 20 6.96 8.96 4.31
CA SER A 20 8.07 9.19 5.24
C SER A 20 8.09 8.07 6.28
N CYS A 21 9.16 7.28 6.28
CA CYS A 21 9.32 6.10 7.11
C CYS A 21 10.67 6.17 7.86
N GLU A 22 10.73 5.59 9.05
CA GLU A 22 12.01 5.36 9.74
C GLU A 22 12.77 4.24 9.04
N GLU A 23 14.10 4.30 9.02
CA GLU A 23 14.94 3.35 8.28
C GLU A 23 14.69 1.88 8.69
N GLU A 24 14.48 1.62 9.97
CA GLU A 24 14.18 0.28 10.51
C GLU A 24 12.83 -0.28 10.06
N LYS A 25 11.90 0.58 9.63
CA LYS A 25 10.54 0.19 9.20
C LYS A 25 10.39 0.16 7.69
N VAL A 26 11.44 0.47 6.92
CA VAL A 26 11.42 0.52 5.45
C VAL A 26 10.94 -0.81 4.86
N GLU A 27 11.53 -1.93 5.29
CA GLU A 27 11.18 -3.26 4.78
C GLU A 27 9.73 -3.63 5.10
N ASN A 28 9.25 -3.30 6.30
CA ASN A 28 7.87 -3.51 6.70
C ASN A 28 6.91 -2.67 5.84
N LEU A 29 7.25 -1.42 5.54
CA LEU A 29 6.44 -0.55 4.70
C LEU A 29 6.37 -1.06 3.25
N ILE A 30 7.50 -1.51 2.71
CA ILE A 30 7.57 -2.11 1.36
C ILE A 30 6.71 -3.37 1.31
N SER A 31 6.84 -4.25 2.30
CA SER A 31 6.05 -5.48 2.41
C SER A 31 4.55 -5.18 2.53
N ALA A 32 4.17 -4.20 3.34
CA ALA A 32 2.79 -3.75 3.48
C ALA A 32 2.24 -3.15 2.17
N GLY A 33 3.06 -2.37 1.46
CA GLY A 33 2.71 -1.82 0.14
C GLY A 33 2.45 -2.91 -0.89
N HIS A 34 3.33 -3.91 -0.99
CA HIS A 34 3.13 -5.08 -1.87
C HIS A 34 1.89 -5.90 -1.49
N TYR A 35 1.64 -6.07 -0.20
CA TYR A 35 0.47 -6.80 0.28
C TYR A 35 -0.83 -6.08 -0.08
N LEU A 36 -0.87 -4.75 0.11
CA LEU A 36 -2.01 -3.92 -0.29
C LEU A 36 -2.25 -3.98 -1.80
N ASP A 37 -1.18 -3.84 -2.60
CA ASP A 37 -1.26 -3.89 -4.06
C ASP A 37 -1.87 -5.21 -4.56
N ARG A 38 -1.37 -6.34 -4.04
CA ARG A 38 -1.90 -7.66 -4.36
C ARG A 38 -3.38 -7.79 -3.96
N LYS A 39 -3.78 -7.27 -2.80
CA LYS A 39 -5.18 -7.32 -2.36
C LYS A 39 -6.10 -6.41 -3.17
N MET A 40 -5.63 -5.25 -3.59
CA MET A 40 -6.40 -4.40 -4.50
C MET A 40 -6.55 -5.07 -5.87
N GLN A 41 -5.52 -5.78 -6.36
CA GLN A 41 -5.59 -6.55 -7.60
C GLN A 41 -6.57 -7.73 -7.50
N ASP A 42 -6.50 -8.54 -6.44
CA ASP A 42 -7.45 -9.64 -6.18
C ASP A 42 -8.92 -9.13 -6.20
N ILE A 43 -9.18 -7.97 -5.60
CA ILE A 43 -10.52 -7.37 -5.54
C ILE A 43 -10.95 -6.83 -6.91
N SER A 44 -10.02 -6.23 -7.65
CA SER A 44 -10.21 -5.74 -9.02
C SER A 44 -10.59 -6.88 -9.98
N GLU A 45 -9.84 -7.98 -9.93
CA GLU A 45 -10.06 -9.16 -10.79
C GLU A 45 -11.41 -9.84 -10.51
N GLY A 46 -11.92 -9.75 -9.28
CA GLY A 46 -13.25 -10.25 -8.92
C GLY A 46 -14.42 -9.53 -9.60
N GLY A 47 -14.17 -8.46 -10.36
CA GLY A 47 -15.17 -7.75 -11.20
C GLY A 47 -16.28 -7.04 -10.42
N LYS A 48 -16.26 -7.10 -9.09
CA LYS A 48 -17.37 -6.64 -8.23
C LYS A 48 -17.26 -5.16 -7.82
N VAL A 49 -16.13 -4.52 -8.12
CA VAL A 49 -15.81 -3.18 -7.63
C VAL A 49 -15.43 -2.28 -8.80
N LEU A 50 -16.18 -1.19 -8.98
CA LEU A 50 -15.91 -0.14 -9.95
C LEU A 50 -15.06 0.95 -9.29
N GLY A 51 -13.81 1.08 -9.74
CA GLY A 51 -12.91 2.18 -9.37
C GLY A 51 -11.90 1.86 -8.27
N THR A 52 -10.71 2.46 -8.41
CA THR A 52 -9.55 2.24 -7.53
C THR A 52 -9.80 2.64 -6.07
N ASP A 53 -10.59 3.69 -5.85
CA ASP A 53 -10.91 4.20 -4.51
C ASP A 53 -11.68 3.17 -3.67
N ARG A 54 -12.68 2.50 -4.27
CA ARG A 54 -13.46 1.47 -3.59
C ARG A 54 -12.63 0.21 -3.36
N CYS A 55 -11.75 -0.15 -4.30
CA CYS A 55 -10.79 -1.23 -4.11
C CYS A 55 -9.86 -0.94 -2.93
N ALA A 56 -9.38 0.30 -2.78
CA ALA A 56 -8.53 0.72 -1.66
C ALA A 56 -9.24 0.54 -0.31
N ILE A 57 -10.49 1.02 -0.21
CA ILE A 57 -11.29 0.91 1.02
C ILE A 57 -11.56 -0.55 1.37
N LEU A 58 -11.98 -1.37 0.39
CA LEU A 58 -12.27 -2.79 0.62
C LEU A 58 -11.02 -3.60 0.94
N ALA A 59 -9.87 -3.27 0.32
CA ALA A 59 -8.60 -3.86 0.68
C ALA A 59 -8.23 -3.50 2.13
N GLY A 60 -8.30 -2.21 2.50
CA GLY A 60 -8.03 -1.76 3.87
C GLY A 60 -8.92 -2.45 4.92
N LEU A 61 -10.22 -2.59 4.66
CA LEU A 61 -11.15 -3.28 5.55
C LEU A 61 -10.83 -4.77 5.75
N ARG A 62 -10.22 -5.45 4.76
CA ARG A 62 -9.79 -6.85 4.89
C ARG A 62 -8.44 -7.03 5.60
N ILE A 63 -7.65 -5.95 5.68
CA ILE A 63 -6.30 -5.94 6.25
C ILE A 63 -6.32 -5.47 7.72
N SER A 64 -7.40 -4.78 8.12
CA SER A 64 -7.60 -4.24 9.47
C SER A 64 -7.83 -5.31 10.54
#